data_AF-A0A7V9HGW4-F1
#
_entry.id   AF-A0A7V9HGW4-F1
#
_cell.length_a   1.000
_cell.length_b   1.000
_cell.length_c   1.000
_cell.angle_alpha   90.00
_cell.angle_beta   90.00
_cell.angle_gamma   90.00
#
_symmetry.space_group_name_H-M   'P 1'
#
loop_
_entity.id
_entity.type
_entity.pdbx_description
1 polymer ?
#
loop_
_entity_poly.entity_id
_entity_poly.type
_entity_poly.pdbx_seq_one_letter_code
_entity_poly.pdbx_strand_id
1 'polypeptide(L)'
;MTKRFGGFLVATDPTVAIPRAFFTDVLPGISDLAELQATLAIFRVAAEAGGIEAPVSQEQILRDRALRTALKKMGSPREPDSRIETGLDLAVGRGTLLAFSAERGTERRVWYYVNTPVNQALVAAMSRGAVAPPVAVWHGDEVPAVVPERPNIFRLYEQNIGLLTPLIADHLIDALETYPTEWIEAAVSEAVAYNRRSWRYVQRILEQWASAGRETRPR
;
A
#
# COMPACT_ATOMS: atom_id res chain seq x y z
N MET A 1 13.77 25.49 -17.81
CA MET A 1 13.17 25.11 -19.10
C MET A 1 12.78 23.64 -19.02
N THR A 2 11.49 23.34 -19.01
CA THR A 2 10.99 21.96 -19.03
C THR A 2 11.29 21.38 -20.41
N LYS A 3 12.17 20.38 -20.49
CA LYS A 3 12.48 19.67 -21.73
C LYS A 3 11.18 19.05 -22.24
N ARG A 4 10.72 19.45 -23.44
CA ARG A 4 9.50 18.92 -24.05
C ARG A 4 9.67 17.41 -24.27
N PHE A 5 8.67 16.62 -23.86
CA PHE A 5 8.65 15.18 -24.10
C PHE A 5 8.65 14.91 -25.62
N GLY A 6 9.59 14.08 -26.08
CA GLY A 6 9.85 13.83 -27.50
C GLY A 6 9.03 12.71 -28.13
N GLY A 7 8.16 12.05 -27.36
CA GLY A 7 7.47 10.82 -27.78
C GLY A 7 8.20 9.55 -27.36
N PHE A 8 7.53 8.40 -27.53
CA PHE A 8 8.07 7.07 -27.22
C PHE A 8 8.78 6.48 -28.45
N LEU A 9 9.92 5.82 -28.26
CA LEU A 9 10.64 5.11 -29.33
C LEU A 9 10.24 3.63 -29.31
N VAL A 10 9.31 3.25 -30.20
CA VAL A 10 8.63 1.93 -30.21
C VAL A 10 9.57 0.74 -30.41
N ALA A 11 10.79 0.94 -30.93
CA ALA A 11 11.69 -0.14 -31.35
C ALA A 11 12.89 -0.41 -30.42
N THR A 12 13.14 0.43 -29.41
CA THR A 12 14.37 0.35 -28.58
C THR A 12 14.14 0.24 -27.08
N ASP A 13 12.97 0.66 -26.58
CA ASP A 13 12.71 0.67 -25.14
C ASP A 13 11.87 -0.54 -24.70
N PRO A 14 12.27 -1.25 -23.62
CA PRO A 14 11.48 -2.35 -23.06
C PRO A 14 10.13 -1.82 -22.55
N THR A 15 9.06 -2.56 -22.87
CA THR A 15 7.70 -2.24 -22.41
C THR A 15 7.41 -2.90 -21.07
N VAL A 16 6.65 -2.21 -20.21
CA VAL A 16 6.15 -2.77 -18.95
C VAL A 16 4.77 -3.37 -19.21
N ALA A 17 4.64 -4.68 -19.00
CA ALA A 17 3.35 -5.35 -19.11
C ALA A 17 2.49 -5.02 -17.87
N ILE A 18 1.36 -4.36 -18.10
CA ILE A 18 0.37 -4.06 -17.06
C ILE A 18 -0.87 -4.92 -17.33
N PRO A 19 -1.39 -5.67 -16.34
CA PRO A 19 -2.60 -6.47 -16.52
C PRO A 19 -3.77 -5.62 -17.02
N ARG A 20 -4.55 -6.14 -17.99
CA ARG A 20 -5.73 -5.42 -18.49
C ARG A 20 -6.72 -5.06 -17.36
N ALA A 21 -6.87 -5.95 -16.38
CA ALA A 21 -7.70 -5.74 -15.19
C ALA A 21 -7.30 -4.49 -14.39
N PHE A 22 -6.03 -4.07 -14.44
CA PHE A 22 -5.64 -2.79 -13.85
C PHE A 22 -6.44 -1.64 -14.44
N PHE A 23 -6.62 -1.59 -15.77
CA PHE A 23 -7.31 -0.47 -16.42
C PHE A 23 -8.83 -0.54 -16.28
N THR A 24 -9.41 -1.74 -16.13
CA THR A 24 -10.86 -1.93 -16.08
C THR A 24 -11.42 -1.98 -14.67
N ASP A 25 -10.67 -2.55 -13.73
CA ASP A 25 -11.18 -2.93 -12.40
C ASP A 25 -10.51 -2.11 -11.28
N VAL A 26 -9.21 -1.80 -11.44
CA VAL A 26 -8.43 -1.10 -10.40
C VAL A 26 -8.41 0.41 -10.62
N LEU A 27 -7.93 0.86 -11.78
CA LEU A 27 -7.70 2.25 -12.13
C LEU A 27 -8.95 3.12 -11.97
N PRO A 28 -10.18 2.68 -12.32
CA PRO A 28 -11.38 3.49 -12.09
C PRO A 28 -11.66 3.78 -10.61
N GLY A 29 -11.16 2.95 -9.69
CA GLY A 29 -11.31 3.13 -8.25
C GLY A 29 -10.19 3.94 -7.60
N ILE A 30 -9.06 4.18 -8.30
CA ILE A 30 -7.95 4.97 -7.75
C ILE A 30 -8.30 6.46 -7.81
N SER A 31 -8.39 7.10 -6.64
CA SER A 31 -8.64 8.54 -6.49
C SER A 31 -7.41 9.33 -6.04
N ASP A 32 -6.46 8.69 -5.36
CA ASP A 32 -5.18 9.32 -4.99
C ASP A 32 -4.07 9.11 -6.04
N LEU A 33 -3.39 10.21 -6.40
CA LEU A 33 -2.32 10.18 -7.38
C LEU A 33 -1.09 9.38 -6.89
N ALA A 34 -0.84 9.36 -5.58
CA ALA A 34 0.26 8.59 -5.02
C ALA A 34 0.00 7.09 -5.07
N GLU A 35 -1.23 6.63 -4.89
CA GLU A 35 -1.60 5.23 -5.13
C GLU A 35 -1.29 4.83 -6.58
N LEU A 36 -1.73 5.65 -7.55
CA LEU A 36 -1.48 5.40 -8.97
C LEU A 36 0.03 5.34 -9.27
N GLN A 37 0.79 6.34 -8.83
CA GLN A 37 2.22 6.44 -9.11
C GLN A 37 3.01 5.30 -8.44
N ALA A 38 2.68 4.95 -7.20
CA ALA A 38 3.31 3.83 -6.49
C ALA A 38 2.98 2.49 -7.17
N THR A 39 1.73 2.26 -7.54
CA THR A 39 1.31 1.02 -8.24
C THR A 39 2.04 0.85 -9.57
N LEU A 40 2.11 1.92 -10.38
CA LEU A 40 2.86 1.89 -11.64
C LEU A 40 4.36 1.68 -11.44
N ALA A 41 4.94 2.27 -10.39
CA ALA A 41 6.34 2.04 -10.05
C ALA A 41 6.59 0.57 -9.67
N ILE A 42 5.70 -0.06 -8.90
CA ILE A 42 5.79 -1.48 -8.57
C ILE A 42 5.72 -2.34 -9.85
N PHE A 43 4.80 -2.08 -10.77
CA PHE A 43 4.76 -2.82 -12.05
C PHE A 43 6.07 -2.72 -12.83
N ARG A 44 6.63 -1.51 -12.93
CA ARG A 44 7.89 -1.29 -13.62
C ARG A 44 9.05 -2.03 -12.93
N VAL A 45 9.19 -1.86 -11.61
CA VAL A 45 10.29 -2.46 -10.85
C VAL A 45 10.19 -3.99 -10.84
N ALA A 46 8.98 -4.55 -10.75
CA ALA A 46 8.76 -5.99 -10.87
C ALA A 46 9.15 -6.49 -12.28
N ALA A 47 8.76 -5.77 -13.34
CA ALA A 47 9.15 -6.11 -14.71
C ALA A 47 10.67 -6.10 -14.92
N GLU A 48 11.38 -5.12 -14.34
CA GLU A 48 12.85 -5.05 -14.34
C GLU A 48 13.49 -6.21 -13.56
N ALA A 49 12.79 -6.75 -12.55
CA ALA A 49 13.26 -7.83 -11.68
C ALA A 49 12.86 -9.25 -12.16
N GLY A 50 12.28 -9.39 -13.37
CA GLY A 50 11.94 -10.68 -13.95
C GLY A 50 10.45 -10.93 -14.17
N GLY A 51 9.58 -9.94 -13.90
CA GLY A 51 8.16 -9.98 -14.23
C GLY A 51 7.24 -9.76 -13.03
N ILE A 52 5.93 -9.91 -13.26
CA ILE A 52 4.87 -9.63 -12.26
C ILE A 52 4.93 -10.54 -11.00
N GLU A 53 5.69 -11.62 -11.07
CA GLU A 53 5.95 -12.57 -9.99
C GLU A 53 7.25 -12.29 -9.24
N ALA A 54 7.93 -11.18 -9.54
CA ALA A 54 9.12 -10.75 -8.80
C ALA A 54 8.72 -9.93 -7.56
N PRO A 55 9.32 -10.20 -6.38
CA PRO A 55 9.08 -9.39 -5.18
C PRO A 55 9.83 -8.06 -5.30
N VAL A 56 9.22 -6.99 -4.78
CA VAL A 56 9.80 -5.66 -4.77
C VAL A 56 9.97 -5.20 -3.32
N SER A 57 11.17 -4.80 -2.92
CA SER A 57 11.41 -4.33 -1.55
C SER A 57 10.91 -2.90 -1.34
N GLN A 58 10.45 -2.58 -0.13
CA GLN A 58 10.08 -1.21 0.24
C GLN A 58 11.25 -0.24 0.11
N GLU A 59 12.46 -0.66 0.48
CA GLU A 59 13.68 0.15 0.36
C GLU A 59 13.97 0.55 -1.09
N GLN A 60 13.82 -0.38 -2.03
CA GLN A 60 14.02 -0.12 -3.45
C GLN A 60 13.02 0.92 -3.98
N ILE A 61 11.76 0.81 -3.58
CA ILE A 61 10.70 1.75 -4.01
C ILE A 61 10.86 3.13 -3.37
N LEU A 62 11.20 3.19 -2.08
CA LEU A 62 11.50 4.44 -1.39
C LEU A 62 12.69 5.17 -2.01
N ARG A 63 13.68 4.44 -2.52
CA ARG A 63 14.86 5.00 -3.21
C ARG A 63 14.66 5.23 -4.71
N ASP A 64 13.52 4.84 -5.28
CA ASP A 64 13.29 4.95 -6.71
C ASP A 64 13.27 6.42 -7.19
N ARG A 65 14.27 6.81 -7.98
CA ARG A 65 14.46 8.22 -8.36
C ARG A 65 13.29 8.76 -9.19
N ALA A 66 12.71 7.94 -10.06
CA ALA A 66 11.61 8.36 -10.93
C ALA A 66 10.35 8.62 -10.10
N LEU A 67 9.96 7.67 -9.24
CA LEU A 67 8.83 7.80 -8.33
C LEU A 67 9.01 8.96 -7.34
N ARG A 68 10.18 9.08 -6.71
CA ARG A 68 10.50 10.22 -5.84
C ARG A 68 10.36 11.55 -6.56
N THR A 69 10.74 11.63 -7.83
CA THR A 69 10.57 12.85 -8.63
C THR A 69 9.10 13.12 -8.94
N ALA A 70 8.33 12.07 -9.28
CA ALA A 70 6.91 12.16 -9.59
C ALA A 70 6.06 12.60 -8.39
N LEU A 71 6.44 12.19 -7.17
CA LEU A 71 5.69 12.48 -5.94
C LEU A 71 6.10 13.76 -5.21
N LYS A 72 7.17 14.44 -5.66
CA LYS A 72 7.55 15.77 -5.15
C LYS A 72 6.47 16.80 -5.52
N LYS A 73 5.80 17.39 -4.51
CA LYS A 73 5.04 18.65 -4.69
C LYS A 73 5.91 19.83 -4.34
N MET A 74 5.93 20.84 -5.22
CA MET A 74 6.41 22.15 -4.83
C MET A 74 5.52 22.74 -3.72
N GLY A 75 6.14 23.27 -2.66
CA GLY A 75 5.44 23.95 -1.57
C GLY A 75 4.68 23.06 -0.58
N SER A 76 4.84 21.73 -0.64
CA SER A 76 4.28 20.83 0.37
C SER A 76 5.38 20.37 1.34
N PRO A 77 5.14 20.42 2.66
CA PRO A 77 6.08 19.92 3.66
C PRO A 77 6.13 18.39 3.72
N ARG A 78 5.19 17.68 3.10
CA ARG A 78 5.21 16.21 3.04
C ARG A 78 6.37 15.74 2.15
N GLU A 79 7.31 15.04 2.77
CA GLU A 79 8.46 14.46 2.08
C GLU A 79 8.01 13.37 1.08
N PRO A 80 8.73 13.17 -0.04
CA PRO A 80 8.40 12.15 -1.04
C PRO A 80 8.18 10.75 -0.43
N ASP A 81 8.95 10.43 0.61
CA ASP A 81 8.91 9.17 1.36
C ASP A 81 7.51 8.92 1.93
N SER A 82 6.95 9.88 2.68
CA SER A 82 5.60 9.76 3.27
C SER A 82 4.49 9.52 2.23
N ARG A 83 4.66 10.06 1.02
CA ARG A 83 3.70 9.90 -0.07
C ARG A 83 3.84 8.57 -0.77
N ILE A 84 5.08 8.09 -0.93
CA ILE A 84 5.34 6.75 -1.43
C ILE A 84 4.71 5.73 -0.48
N GLU A 85 4.93 5.88 0.82
CA GLU A 85 4.34 5.02 1.85
C GLU A 85 2.81 5.05 1.80
N THR A 86 2.21 6.25 1.73
CA THR A 86 0.75 6.40 1.59
C THR A 86 0.25 5.69 0.33
N GLY A 87 0.92 5.87 -0.82
CA GLY A 87 0.54 5.23 -2.07
C GLY A 87 0.65 3.69 -2.02
N LEU A 88 1.67 3.16 -1.34
CA LEU A 88 1.82 1.72 -1.12
C LEU A 88 0.73 1.18 -0.18
N ASP A 89 0.43 1.88 0.91
CA ASP A 89 -0.62 1.48 1.85
C ASP A 89 -2.00 1.46 1.19
N LEU A 90 -2.31 2.47 0.36
CA LEU A 90 -3.55 2.52 -0.42
C LEU A 90 -3.61 1.35 -1.42
N ALA A 91 -2.53 1.11 -2.16
CA ALA A 91 -2.49 0.05 -3.16
C ALA A 91 -2.60 -1.36 -2.55
N VAL A 92 -2.06 -1.57 -1.35
CA VAL A 92 -2.24 -2.83 -0.59
C VAL A 92 -3.66 -2.90 -0.02
N GLY A 93 -4.17 -1.79 0.51
CA GLY A 93 -5.54 -1.67 1.01
C GLY A 93 -6.59 -2.04 -0.03
N ARG A 94 -6.40 -1.57 -1.27
CA ARG A 94 -7.25 -1.89 -2.43
C ARG A 94 -7.13 -3.34 -2.87
N GLY A 95 -6.08 -4.03 -2.42
CA GLY A 95 -5.74 -5.36 -2.90
C GLY A 95 -5.15 -5.34 -4.30
N THR A 96 -4.57 -4.23 -4.76
CA THR A 96 -3.76 -4.22 -5.99
C THR A 96 -2.39 -4.83 -5.73
N LEU A 97 -1.86 -4.62 -4.54
CA LEU A 97 -0.60 -5.18 -4.05
C LEU A 97 -0.83 -6.09 -2.86
N LEU A 98 0.07 -7.06 -2.70
CA LEU A 98 0.24 -7.83 -1.47
C LEU A 98 1.47 -7.30 -0.77
N ALA A 99 1.37 -7.08 0.54
CA ALA A 99 2.54 -6.78 1.37
C ALA A 99 2.87 -7.99 2.25
N PHE A 100 4.16 -8.19 2.52
CA PHE A 100 4.64 -9.15 3.50
C PHE A 100 5.96 -8.64 4.09
N SER A 101 6.30 -9.07 5.29
CA SER A 101 7.60 -8.83 5.88
C SER A 101 8.43 -10.10 5.91
N ALA A 102 9.72 -9.91 5.67
CA ALA A 102 10.76 -10.89 5.93
C ALA A 102 11.39 -10.54 7.28
N GLU A 103 11.21 -11.42 8.26
CA GLU A 103 11.65 -11.23 9.64
C GLU A 103 12.83 -12.16 9.97
N ARG A 104 13.88 -11.59 10.54
CA ARG A 104 15.06 -12.30 11.03
C ARG A 104 15.56 -11.65 12.31
N GLY A 105 15.40 -12.32 13.45
CA GLY A 105 15.76 -11.76 14.75
C GLY A 105 14.99 -10.47 15.00
N THR A 106 15.70 -9.34 15.11
CA THR A 106 15.10 -8.01 15.26
C THR A 106 14.95 -7.27 13.93
N GLU A 107 15.50 -7.79 12.84
CA GLU A 107 15.38 -7.18 11.51
C GLU A 107 14.05 -7.56 10.87
N ARG A 108 13.35 -6.54 10.37
CA ARG A 108 12.09 -6.68 9.63
C ARG A 108 12.18 -5.83 8.37
N ARG A 109 11.95 -6.45 7.21
CA ARG A 109 11.94 -5.76 5.92
C ARG A 109 10.63 -6.03 5.20
N VAL A 110 9.98 -4.97 4.72
CA VAL A 110 8.73 -5.07 3.99
C VAL A 110 9.00 -5.23 2.51
N TRP A 111 8.20 -6.11 1.90
CA TRP A 111 8.23 -6.48 0.50
C TRP A 111 6.81 -6.47 -0.07
N TYR A 112 6.74 -6.29 -1.37
CA TYR A 112 5.49 -6.23 -2.12
C TYR A 112 5.51 -7.21 -3.28
N TYR A 113 4.35 -7.81 -3.53
CA TYR A 113 4.02 -8.46 -4.79
C TYR A 113 2.84 -7.74 -5.44
N VAL A 114 2.75 -7.82 -6.76
CA VAL A 114 1.46 -7.56 -7.42
C VAL A 114 0.47 -8.63 -6.98
N ASN A 115 -0.77 -8.25 -6.69
CA ASN A 115 -1.79 -9.18 -6.25
C ASN A 115 -2.32 -10.07 -7.40
N THR A 116 -1.64 -11.18 -7.63
CA THR A 116 -2.08 -12.24 -8.56
C THR A 116 -2.43 -13.52 -7.77
N PRO A 117 -3.27 -14.42 -8.31
CA PRO A 117 -3.56 -15.70 -7.63
C PRO A 117 -2.30 -16.51 -7.31
N VAL A 118 -1.29 -16.46 -8.19
CA VAL A 118 0.01 -17.13 -7.98
C VAL A 118 0.75 -16.51 -6.79
N ASN A 119 0.87 -15.18 -6.75
CA ASN A 119 1.56 -14.48 -5.68
C ASN A 119 0.82 -14.61 -4.33
N GLN A 120 -0.52 -14.62 -4.33
CA GLN A 120 -1.31 -14.92 -3.12
C GLN A 120 -0.98 -16.30 -2.56
N ALA A 121 -1.00 -17.32 -3.42
CA ALA A 121 -0.68 -18.69 -3.04
C ALA A 121 0.77 -18.82 -2.54
N LEU A 122 1.71 -18.14 -3.20
CA LEU A 122 3.11 -18.10 -2.81
C LEU A 122 3.31 -17.47 -1.43
N VAL A 123 2.76 -16.27 -1.18
CA VAL A 123 2.84 -15.62 0.14
C VAL A 123 2.23 -16.48 1.24
N ALA A 124 1.09 -17.12 0.96
CA ALA A 124 0.46 -18.04 1.92
C ALA A 124 1.32 -19.29 2.19
N ALA A 125 1.97 -19.85 1.17
CA ALA A 125 2.86 -20.99 1.32
C ALA A 125 4.14 -20.64 2.09
N MET A 126 4.76 -19.49 1.78
CA MET A 126 5.93 -18.96 2.49
C MET A 126 5.61 -18.71 3.96
N SER A 127 4.46 -18.10 4.25
CA SER A 127 4.04 -17.81 5.63
C SER A 127 3.83 -19.05 6.48
N ARG A 128 3.45 -20.18 5.87
CA ARG A 128 3.34 -21.48 6.56
C ARG A 128 4.65 -22.28 6.57
N GLY A 129 5.74 -21.74 6.02
CA GLY A 129 7.02 -22.45 5.86
C GLY A 129 6.97 -23.62 4.86
N ALA A 130 5.95 -23.70 4.01
CA ALA A 130 5.81 -24.77 3.03
C ALA A 130 6.75 -24.61 1.83
N VAL A 131 7.13 -23.37 1.54
CA VAL A 131 8.08 -23.00 0.47
C VAL A 131 9.00 -21.92 1.02
N ALA A 132 10.30 -21.99 0.72
CA ALA A 132 11.23 -20.94 1.10
C ALA A 132 11.00 -19.67 0.25
N PRO A 133 11.14 -18.46 0.82
CA PRO A 133 11.11 -17.24 0.03
C PRO A 133 12.21 -17.19 -1.04
N PRO A 134 12.02 -16.44 -2.14
CA PRO A 134 13.08 -16.25 -3.14
C PRO A 134 14.34 -15.66 -2.51
N VAL A 135 15.52 -16.03 -3.02
CA VAL A 135 16.82 -15.56 -2.50
C VAL A 135 16.92 -14.03 -2.46
N ALA A 136 16.24 -13.32 -3.38
CA ALA A 136 16.18 -11.86 -3.36
C ALA A 136 15.62 -11.27 -2.05
N VAL A 137 14.73 -12.00 -1.37
CA VAL A 137 14.09 -11.61 -0.10
C VAL A 137 15.02 -11.85 1.10
N TRP A 138 16.05 -12.67 0.93
CA TRP A 138 16.93 -13.08 2.03
C TRP A 138 17.84 -11.92 2.44
N HIS A 139 18.22 -11.92 3.72
CA HIS A 139 19.23 -11.01 4.23
C HIS A 139 20.29 -11.81 5.00
N GLY A 140 21.44 -12.05 4.35
CA GLY A 140 22.45 -13.00 4.78
C GLY A 140 22.12 -14.44 4.35
N ASP A 141 22.67 -15.41 5.06
CA ASP A 141 22.65 -16.84 4.64
C ASP A 141 21.47 -17.64 5.19
N GLU A 142 20.62 -17.04 6.03
CA GLU A 142 19.48 -17.71 6.67
C GLU A 142 18.16 -17.37 5.97
N VAL A 143 17.25 -18.35 5.94
CA VAL A 143 15.91 -18.19 5.40
C VAL A 143 15.07 -17.35 6.37
N PRO A 144 14.57 -16.16 5.97
CA PRO A 144 13.74 -15.34 6.85
C PRO A 144 12.34 -15.94 7.02
N ALA A 145 11.70 -15.66 8.16
CA ALA A 145 10.29 -15.95 8.34
C ALA A 145 9.47 -14.94 7.53
N VAL A 146 8.43 -15.42 6.83
CA VAL A 146 7.54 -14.56 6.04
C VAL A 146 6.25 -14.33 6.80
N VAL A 147 5.92 -13.06 7.05
CA VAL A 147 4.68 -12.65 7.73
C VAL A 147 3.86 -11.78 6.77
N PRO A 148 2.65 -12.20 6.35
CA PRO A 148 1.79 -11.37 5.52
C PRO A 148 1.48 -10.05 6.23
N GLU A 149 1.60 -8.93 5.50
CA GLU A 149 1.33 -7.60 6.01
C GLU A 149 -0.02 -7.10 5.48
N ARG A 150 -0.72 -6.37 6.33
CA ARG A 150 -1.85 -5.52 5.94
C ARG A 150 -1.56 -4.13 6.50
N PRO A 151 -1.86 -3.03 5.79
CA PRO A 151 -1.62 -1.71 6.34
C PRO A 151 -2.37 -1.56 7.67
N ASN A 152 -1.77 -0.83 8.61
CA ASN A 152 -2.18 -0.88 10.02
C ASN A 152 -3.68 -0.63 10.20
N ILE A 153 -4.26 0.27 9.42
CA ILE A 153 -5.67 0.64 9.54
C ILE A 153 -6.65 -0.47 9.11
N PHE A 154 -6.32 -1.24 8.08
CA PHE A 154 -7.16 -2.36 7.62
C PHE A 154 -7.15 -3.47 8.66
N ARG A 155 -5.98 -3.74 9.25
CA ARG A 155 -5.82 -4.68 10.36
C ARG A 155 -6.55 -4.19 11.62
N LEU A 156 -6.41 -2.90 11.96
CA LEU A 156 -7.08 -2.28 13.10
C LEU A 156 -8.59 -2.42 12.95
N TYR A 157 -9.13 -2.15 11.75
CA TYR A 157 -10.54 -2.33 11.44
C TYR A 157 -10.96 -3.80 11.60
N GLU A 158 -10.24 -4.75 11.00
CA GLU A 158 -10.63 -6.16 11.02
C GLU A 158 -10.66 -6.76 12.43
N GLN A 159 -9.66 -6.41 13.25
CA GLN A 159 -9.53 -6.89 14.63
C GLN A 159 -10.59 -6.31 15.57
N ASN A 160 -11.08 -5.10 15.30
CA ASN A 160 -11.86 -4.33 16.25
C ASN A 160 -13.30 -4.04 15.82
N ILE A 161 -13.56 -3.99 14.52
CA ILE A 161 -14.85 -3.58 13.95
C ILE A 161 -15.56 -4.76 13.31
N GLY A 162 -14.96 -5.42 12.32
CA GLY A 162 -15.59 -6.55 11.63
C GLY A 162 -14.87 -6.96 10.35
N LEU A 163 -15.46 -7.89 9.59
CA LEU A 163 -14.85 -8.42 8.37
C LEU A 163 -14.50 -7.32 7.37
N LEU A 164 -13.29 -7.40 6.81
CA LEU A 164 -12.83 -6.51 5.76
C LEU A 164 -13.33 -6.98 4.40
N THR A 165 -14.56 -6.60 4.05
CA THR A 165 -15.11 -6.84 2.71
C THR A 165 -14.54 -5.84 1.70
N PRO A 166 -14.57 -6.11 0.39
CA PRO A 166 -14.09 -5.16 -0.63
C PRO A 166 -14.72 -3.77 -0.50
N LEU A 167 -16.03 -3.70 -0.27
CA LEU A 167 -16.73 -2.44 -0.06
C LEU A 167 -16.21 -1.66 1.16
N ILE A 168 -15.89 -2.36 2.26
CA ILE A 168 -15.31 -1.72 3.44
C ILE A 168 -13.87 -1.28 3.19
N ALA A 169 -13.10 -2.04 2.42
CA ALA A 169 -11.76 -1.64 2.01
C ALA A 169 -11.80 -0.35 1.20
N ASP A 170 -12.73 -0.23 0.24
CA ASP A 170 -12.95 1.01 -0.51
C ASP A 170 -13.27 2.19 0.42
N HIS A 171 -14.20 2.00 1.37
CA HIS A 171 -14.51 3.05 2.34
C HIS A 171 -13.32 3.45 3.23
N LEU A 172 -12.47 2.49 3.62
CA LEU A 172 -11.26 2.77 4.40
C LEU A 172 -10.23 3.53 3.56
N ILE A 173 -10.11 3.21 2.27
CA ILE A 173 -9.27 3.95 1.31
C ILE A 173 -9.78 5.38 1.17
N ASP A 174 -11.08 5.58 0.90
CA ASP A 174 -11.69 6.91 0.82
C ASP A 174 -11.39 7.73 2.08
N ALA A 175 -11.44 7.09 3.25
CA ALA A 175 -11.10 7.72 4.52
C ALA A 175 -9.61 8.07 4.64
N LEU A 176 -8.69 7.21 4.19
CA LEU A 176 -7.24 7.48 4.19
C LEU A 176 -6.85 8.62 3.25
N GLU A 177 -7.57 8.78 2.15
CA GLU A 177 -7.38 9.90 1.22
C GLU A 177 -7.91 11.21 1.80
N THR A 178 -8.98 11.14 2.58
CA THR A 178 -9.68 12.31 3.13
C THR A 178 -9.13 12.79 4.48
N TYR A 179 -8.75 11.86 5.36
CA TYR A 179 -8.44 12.12 6.76
C TYR A 179 -7.02 11.67 7.12
N PRO A 180 -6.34 12.34 8.09
CA PRO A 180 -5.09 11.85 8.64
C PRO A 180 -5.24 10.45 9.25
N THR A 181 -4.28 9.55 9.04
CA THR A 181 -4.33 8.16 9.55
C THR A 181 -4.59 8.10 11.06
N GLU A 182 -3.95 8.98 11.84
CA GLU A 182 -4.12 9.10 13.28
C GLU A 182 -5.56 9.46 13.71
N TRP A 183 -6.33 10.13 12.85
CA TRP A 183 -7.76 10.36 13.09
C TRP A 183 -8.55 9.08 12.86
N ILE A 184 -8.25 8.33 11.80
CA ILE A 184 -8.96 7.07 11.51
C ILE A 184 -8.68 6.06 12.63
N GLU A 185 -7.43 5.94 13.08
CA GLU A 185 -7.05 5.09 14.22
C GLU A 185 -7.78 5.50 15.51
N ALA A 186 -7.85 6.81 15.79
CA ALA A 186 -8.55 7.32 16.97
C ALA A 186 -10.07 7.10 16.86
N ALA A 187 -10.67 7.28 15.69
CA ALA A 187 -12.10 7.07 15.47
C ALA A 187 -12.49 5.58 15.60
N VAL A 188 -11.64 4.67 15.11
CA VAL A 188 -11.80 3.23 15.34
C VAL A 188 -11.69 2.91 16.83
N SER A 189 -10.68 3.47 17.52
CA SER A 189 -10.51 3.28 18.97
C SER A 189 -11.72 3.77 19.76
N GLU A 190 -12.28 4.92 19.39
CA GLU A 190 -13.49 5.48 20.00
C GLU A 190 -14.72 4.58 19.75
N ALA A 191 -14.89 4.09 18.52
CA ALA A 191 -15.95 3.14 18.17
C ALA A 191 -15.89 1.85 19.01
N VAL A 192 -14.68 1.35 19.31
CA VAL A 192 -14.48 0.20 20.20
C VAL A 192 -14.84 0.54 21.63
N ALA A 193 -14.35 1.67 22.14
CA ALA A 193 -14.59 2.10 23.52
C ALA A 193 -16.08 2.28 23.83
N TYR A 194 -16.86 2.82 22.89
CA TYR A 194 -18.32 2.93 23.00
C TYR A 194 -19.08 1.67 22.60
N ASN A 195 -18.39 0.57 22.28
CA ASN A 195 -18.95 -0.68 21.81
C ASN A 195 -19.92 -0.52 20.59
N ARG A 196 -19.59 0.42 19.70
CA ARG A 196 -20.30 0.72 18.44
C ARG A 196 -19.43 0.33 17.25
N ARG A 197 -19.15 -0.97 17.13
CA ARG A 197 -18.25 -1.60 16.15
C ARG A 197 -18.88 -1.65 14.76
N SER A 198 -19.01 -0.50 14.11
CA SER A 198 -19.50 -0.40 12.74
C SER A 198 -18.77 0.70 11.97
N TRP A 199 -18.44 0.45 10.71
CA TRP A 199 -17.83 1.46 9.85
C TRP A 199 -18.63 2.77 9.81
N ARG A 200 -19.97 2.67 9.69
CA ARG A 200 -20.86 3.84 9.70
C ARG A 200 -20.72 4.70 10.96
N TYR A 201 -20.37 4.11 12.10
CA TYR A 201 -20.13 4.86 13.33
C TYR A 201 -18.76 5.56 13.30
N VAL A 202 -17.71 4.85 12.86
CA VAL A 202 -16.36 5.42 12.63
C VAL A 202 -16.43 6.60 11.67
N GLN A 203 -17.13 6.45 10.54
CA GLN A 203 -17.29 7.50 9.55
C GLN A 203 -17.98 8.75 10.13
N ARG A 204 -19.03 8.58 10.95
CA ARG A 204 -19.71 9.70 11.62
C ARG A 204 -18.76 10.46 12.56
N ILE A 205 -17.89 9.75 13.28
CA ILE A 205 -16.89 10.37 14.15
C ILE A 205 -15.93 11.24 13.31
N LEU A 206 -15.43 10.70 12.19
CA LEU A 206 -14.54 11.41 11.28
C LEU A 206 -15.20 12.67 10.69
N GLU A 207 -16.44 12.55 10.21
CA GLU A 207 -17.24 13.68 9.69
C GLU A 207 -17.46 14.76 10.76
N GLN A 208 -17.73 14.35 12.00
CA GLN A 208 -17.89 15.27 13.13
C GLN A 208 -16.57 16.00 13.45
N TRP A 209 -15.43 15.31 13.46
CA TRP A 209 -14.14 15.95 13.70
C TRP A 209 -13.73 16.89 12.58
N ALA A 210 -14.04 16.54 11.34
CA ALA A 210 -13.76 17.39 10.18
C ALA A 210 -14.59 18.69 10.19
N SER A 211 -15.83 18.63 10.68
CA SER A 211 -16.73 19.80 10.75
C SER A 211 -16.52 20.66 11.99
N ALA A 212 -16.19 20.08 13.14
CA ALA A 212 -16.00 20.82 14.40
C ALA A 212 -14.59 21.40 14.58
N GLY A 213 -13.60 20.90 13.82
CA GLY A 213 -12.18 21.07 14.14
C GLY A 213 -11.84 20.23 15.36
N ARG A 214 -10.83 19.35 15.27
CA ARG A 214 -10.55 18.38 16.36
C ARG A 214 -10.18 19.11 17.66
N GLU A 215 -11.15 19.27 18.56
CA GLU A 215 -10.88 19.51 19.97
C GLU A 215 -10.14 18.28 20.48
N THR A 216 -8.83 18.44 20.67
CA THR A 216 -8.01 17.46 21.37
C THR A 216 -8.51 17.42 22.81
N ARG A 217 -9.51 16.59 23.11
CA ARG A 217 -9.81 16.24 24.49
C ARG A 217 -8.60 15.49 25.04
N PRO A 218 -7.91 16.01 26.07
CA PRO A 218 -6.84 15.26 26.69
C PRO A 218 -7.43 14.02 27.38
N ARG A 219 -6.60 12.97 27.40
CA ARG A 219 -6.86 11.69 28.06
C ARG A 219 -7.20 11.86 29.53
#